data_AF-A0A2W2CLK0-F1
#
_entry.id   AF-A0A2W2CLK0-F1
#
_cell.length_a   1.000
_cell.length_b   1.000
_cell.length_c   1.000
_cell.angle_alpha   90.00
_cell.angle_beta   90.00
_cell.angle_gamma   90.00
#
_symmetry.space_group_name_H-M   'P 1'
#
loop_
_entity.id
_entity.type
_entity.pdbx_description
1 polymer ?
#
loop_
_entity_poly.entity_id
_entity_poly.type
_entity_poly.pdbx_seq_one_letter_code
_entity_poly.pdbx_strand_id
1 'polypeptide(L)'
;MENRINELLKEFGVEAEGAERCGMILQLTVRLVEAERELERQAAGLTEATASAVAVATAGDLRTSVRGDLLAAVTDKAAVVDAALMKVAERRTALALVAQAVKAHRAS
;
A
#
# COMPACT_ATOMS: atom_id res chain seq x y z
N MET A 1 5.98 2.47 -24.94
CA MET A 1 5.05 1.95 -23.93
C MET A 1 5.60 0.68 -23.27
N GLU A 2 6.16 -0.27 -24.03
CA GLU A 2 6.82 -1.47 -23.48
C GLU A 2 7.96 -1.18 -22.49
N ASN A 3 8.83 -0.20 -22.77
CA ASN A 3 9.92 0.15 -21.84
C ASN A 3 9.43 0.58 -20.45
N ARG A 4 8.32 1.34 -20.39
CA ARG A 4 7.72 1.80 -19.13
C ARG A 4 7.11 0.66 -18.33
N ILE A 5 6.56 -0.35 -19.02
CA ILE A 5 6.01 -1.55 -18.39
C ILE A 5 7.14 -2.39 -17.81
N ASN A 6 8.23 -2.59 -18.55
CA ASN A 6 9.39 -3.34 -18.06
C ASN A 6 10.07 -2.67 -16.85
N GLU A 7 10.15 -1.34 -16.83
CA GLU A 7 10.60 -0.57 -15.66
C GLU A 7 9.71 -0.83 -14.43
N LEU A 8 8.39 -0.71 -14.59
CA LEU A 8 7.43 -0.96 -13.51
C LEU A 8 7.50 -2.42 -13.02
N LEU A 9 7.58 -3.39 -13.92
CA LEU A 9 7.69 -4.80 -13.54
C LEU A 9 8.96 -5.06 -12.71
N LYS A 10 10.10 -4.47 -13.11
CA LYS A 10 11.35 -4.56 -12.35
C LYS A 10 11.25 -3.89 -10.97
N GLU A 11 10.63 -2.72 -10.90
CA GLU A 11 10.39 -1.98 -9.66
C GLU A 11 9.50 -2.75 -8.67
N PHE A 12 8.54 -3.53 -9.18
CA PHE A 12 7.66 -4.37 -8.37
C PHE A 12 8.16 -5.80 -8.14
N GLY A 13 9.40 -6.10 -8.55
CA GLY A 13 10.02 -7.43 -8.37
C GLY A 13 9.35 -8.54 -9.17
N VAL A 14 8.78 -8.21 -10.32
CA VAL A 14 8.24 -9.14 -11.31
C VAL A 14 9.32 -9.41 -12.36
N GLU A 15 9.80 -10.65 -12.41
CA GLU A 15 10.76 -11.07 -13.43
C GLU A 15 10.06 -11.19 -14.78
N ALA A 16 10.34 -10.23 -15.66
CA ALA A 16 9.77 -10.20 -17.01
C ALA A 16 10.42 -11.24 -17.96
N GLU A 17 11.60 -11.75 -17.61
CA GLU A 17 12.32 -12.75 -18.41
C GLU A 17 11.62 -14.12 -18.28
N GLY A 18 10.65 -14.36 -19.15
CA GLY A 18 10.00 -15.67 -19.32
C GLY A 18 8.57 -15.78 -18.80
N ALA A 19 8.04 -14.77 -18.11
CA ALA A 19 6.62 -14.75 -17.75
C ALA A 19 5.76 -14.42 -18.97
N GLU A 20 4.89 -15.35 -19.40
CA GLU A 20 3.81 -15.00 -20.31
C GLU A 20 2.97 -13.86 -19.71
N ARG A 21 2.35 -13.03 -20.56
CA ARG A 21 1.61 -11.83 -20.14
C ARG A 21 0.51 -12.11 -19.10
N CYS A 22 -0.11 -13.28 -19.14
CA CYS A 22 -1.06 -13.73 -18.12
C CYS A 22 -0.38 -14.02 -16.77
N GLY A 23 0.84 -14.55 -16.78
CA GLY A 23 1.67 -14.72 -15.59
C GLY A 23 2.07 -13.39 -14.95
N MET A 24 2.37 -12.36 -15.75
CA MET A 24 2.67 -11.01 -15.24
C MET A 24 1.45 -10.37 -14.54
N ILE A 25 0.25 -10.50 -15.12
CA ILE A 25 -1.00 -10.03 -14.49
C ILE A 25 -1.21 -10.74 -13.15
N LEU A 26 -1.00 -12.06 -13.09
CA LEU A 26 -1.18 -12.84 -11.87
C LEU A 26 -0.19 -12.38 -10.78
N GLN A 27 1.09 -12.22 -11.11
CA GLN A 27 2.11 -11.78 -10.15
C GLN A 27 1.83 -10.37 -9.62
N LEU A 28 1.45 -9.42 -10.49
CA LEU A 28 1.05 -8.07 -10.05
C LEU A 28 -0.20 -8.08 -9.17
N THR A 29 -1.17 -8.97 -9.47
CA THR A 29 -2.37 -9.13 -8.64
C THR A 29 -2.01 -9.66 -7.26
N VAL A 30 -1.12 -10.66 -7.16
CA VAL A 30 -0.63 -11.16 -5.86
C VAL A 30 0.06 -10.05 -5.06
N ARG A 31 0.94 -9.27 -5.70
CA ARG A 31 1.62 -8.14 -5.03
C ARG A 31 0.66 -7.03 -4.60
N LEU A 32 -0.43 -6.81 -5.33
CA LEU A 32 -1.49 -5.89 -4.93
C LEU A 32 -2.23 -6.41 -3.69
N VAL A 33 -2.62 -7.69 -3.68
CA VAL A 33 -3.28 -8.30 -2.51
C VAL A 33 -2.39 -8.27 -1.27
N GLU A 34 -1.08 -8.52 -1.42
CA GLU A 34 -0.11 -8.35 -0.32
C GLU A 34 -0.07 -6.90 0.19
N ALA A 35 -0.16 -5.92 -0.70
CA ALA A 35 -0.22 -4.50 -0.36
C ALA A 35 -1.49 -4.15 0.42
N GLU A 36 -2.64 -4.66 -0.03
CA GLU A 36 -3.94 -4.41 0.58
C GLU A 36 -4.03 -5.03 1.98
N ARG A 37 -3.52 -6.26 2.15
CA ARG A 37 -3.41 -6.88 3.48
C ARG A 37 -2.50 -6.12 4.42
N GLU A 38 -1.40 -5.58 3.91
CA GLU A 38 -0.52 -4.73 4.72
C GLU A 38 -1.22 -3.43 5.13
N LEU A 39 -1.94 -2.78 4.20
CA LEU A 39 -2.76 -1.61 4.51
C LEU A 39 -3.79 -1.91 5.59
N GLU A 40 -4.50 -3.04 5.50
CA GLU A 40 -5.46 -3.47 6.53
C GLU A 40 -4.80 -3.61 7.91
N ARG A 41 -3.62 -4.23 7.98
CA ARG A 41 -2.84 -4.33 9.23
C ARG A 41 -2.46 -2.96 9.79
N GLN A 42 -1.98 -2.05 8.95
CA GLN A 42 -1.57 -0.71 9.39
C GLN A 42 -2.79 0.12 9.85
N ALA A 43 -3.92 0.02 9.16
CA ALA A 43 -5.17 0.67 9.55
C ALA A 43 -5.71 0.17 10.90
N ALA A 44 -5.60 -1.14 11.16
CA ALA A 44 -5.92 -1.72 12.46
C ALA A 44 -5.00 -1.14 13.56
N GLY A 45 -3.70 -1.05 13.29
CA GLY A 45 -2.71 -0.46 14.21
C GLY A 45 -2.98 1.03 14.50
N LEU A 46 -3.39 1.82 13.51
CA LEU A 46 -3.81 3.22 13.72
C LEU A 46 -5.08 3.30 14.57
N THR A 47 -6.04 2.41 14.34
CA THR A 47 -7.28 2.34 15.12
C THR A 47 -6.98 2.04 16.59
N GLU A 48 -6.12 1.07 16.86
CA GLU A 48 -5.68 0.71 18.21
C GLU A 48 -4.93 1.86 18.89
N ALA A 49 -3.97 2.49 18.22
CA ALA A 49 -3.23 3.63 18.75
C ALA A 49 -4.17 4.81 19.08
N THR A 50 -5.15 5.07 18.21
CA THR A 50 -6.17 6.10 18.44
C THR A 50 -7.05 5.76 19.63
N ALA A 51 -7.52 4.51 19.75
CA ALA A 51 -8.31 4.06 20.88
C ALA A 51 -7.54 4.15 22.21
N SER A 52 -6.26 3.79 22.19
CA SER A 52 -5.37 3.94 23.35
C SER A 52 -5.20 5.40 23.76
N ALA A 53 -4.94 6.29 22.80
CA ALA A 53 -4.82 7.73 23.07
C ALA A 53 -6.11 8.33 23.65
N VAL A 54 -7.27 7.93 23.13
CA VAL A 54 -8.58 8.33 23.68
C VAL A 54 -8.77 7.81 25.10
N ALA A 55 -8.41 6.56 25.39
CA ALA A 55 -8.52 6.00 26.72
C ALA A 55 -7.64 6.75 27.73
N VAL A 56 -6.38 7.06 27.38
CA VAL A 56 -5.46 7.84 28.24
C VAL A 56 -5.99 9.26 28.47
N ALA A 57 -6.47 9.92 27.41
CA ALA A 57 -7.09 11.24 27.53
C ALA A 57 -8.33 11.23 28.44
N THR A 58 -9.16 10.18 28.32
CA THR A 58 -10.37 10.00 29.12
C THR A 58 -10.05 9.73 30.60
N ALA A 59 -8.95 9.04 30.88
CA ALA A 59 -8.44 8.84 32.24
C ALA A 59 -7.92 10.14 32.90
N GLY A 60 -7.93 11.27 32.17
CA GLY A 60 -7.55 12.59 32.67
C GLY A 60 -6.05 12.86 32.67
N ASP A 61 -5.22 11.95 32.13
CA ASP A 61 -3.78 12.17 32.01
C ASP A 61 -3.44 12.93 30.73
N LEU A 62 -3.70 14.23 30.76
CA LEU A 62 -3.49 15.16 29.65
C LEU A 62 -2.31 16.12 29.89
N ARG A 63 -1.35 15.73 30.74
CA ARG A 63 -0.13 16.52 30.94
C ARG A 63 0.54 16.75 29.58
N THR A 64 1.12 17.93 29.38
CA THR A 64 1.63 18.36 28.07
C THR A 64 2.60 17.37 27.43
N SER A 65 3.45 16.70 28.22
CA SER A 65 4.35 15.63 27.75
C SER A 65 3.58 14.42 27.22
N VAL A 66 2.62 13.89 28.00
CA VAL A 66 1.79 12.73 27.63
C VAL A 66 0.94 13.04 26.40
N ARG A 67 0.34 14.24 26.33
CA ARG A 67 -0.40 14.69 25.14
C ARG A 67 0.48 14.73 23.88
N GLY A 68 1.71 15.23 24.00
CA GLY A 68 2.67 15.27 22.89
C GLY A 68 3.02 13.87 22.39
N ASP A 69 3.31 12.95 23.32
CA ASP A 69 3.65 11.57 23.00
C ASP A 69 2.49 10.81 22.34
N LEU A 70 1.26 11.01 22.82
CA LEU A 70 0.05 10.43 22.23
C LEU A 70 -0.21 10.95 20.81
N LEU A 71 -0.07 12.26 20.59
CA LEU A 71 -0.24 12.85 19.26
C LEU A 71 0.83 12.34 18.30
N ALA A 72 2.10 12.31 18.72
CA ALA A 72 3.19 11.78 17.90
C ALA A 72 2.94 10.32 17.51
N ALA A 73 2.56 9.46 18.47
CA ALA A 73 2.29 8.05 18.22
C ALA A 73 1.15 7.83 17.20
N VAL A 74 0.06 8.60 17.30
CA VAL A 74 -1.06 8.52 16.33
C VAL A 74 -0.63 9.08 14.97
N THR A 75 0.09 10.20 14.93
CA THR A 75 0.57 10.81 13.69
C THR A 75 1.57 9.91 12.94
N ASP A 76 2.49 9.27 13.64
CA ASP A 76 3.45 8.33 13.03
C ASP A 76 2.72 7.14 12.41
N LYS A 77 1.70 6.60 13.10
CA LYS A 77 0.87 5.52 12.56
C LYS A 77 0.03 5.98 11.36
N ALA A 78 -0.49 7.20 11.38
CA ALA A 78 -1.23 7.77 10.25
C ALA A 78 -0.32 7.91 9.02
N ALA A 79 0.90 8.40 9.20
CA ALA A 79 1.88 8.51 8.11
C ALA A 79 2.23 7.15 7.49
N VAL A 80 2.33 6.09 8.31
CA VAL A 80 2.55 4.72 7.82
C VAL A 80 1.35 4.21 7.01
N VAL A 81 0.12 4.51 7.45
CA VAL A 81 -1.11 4.18 6.70
C VAL A 81 -1.15 4.92 5.36
N ASP A 82 -0.82 6.21 5.34
CA ASP A 82 -0.77 7.02 4.12
C ASP A 82 0.24 6.46 3.11
N ALA A 83 1.43 6.09 3.58
CA ALA A 83 2.44 5.44 2.74
C ALA A 83 1.93 4.09 2.18
N ALA A 84 1.22 3.30 2.98
CA ALA A 84 0.62 2.05 2.53
C ALA A 84 -0.49 2.27 1.48
N LEU A 85 -1.32 3.32 1.64
CA LEU A 85 -2.33 3.72 0.66
C LEU A 85 -1.70 4.12 -0.68
N MET A 86 -0.65 4.93 -0.66
CA MET A 86 0.09 5.31 -1.88
C MET A 86 0.62 4.08 -2.61
N LYS A 87 1.20 3.13 -1.87
CA LYS A 87 1.72 1.88 -2.42
C LYS A 87 0.64 1.01 -3.08
N VAL A 88 -0.56 0.95 -2.50
CA VAL A 88 -1.71 0.24 -3.11
C VAL A 88 -2.14 0.96 -4.39
N ALA A 89 -2.22 2.29 -4.39
CA ALA A 89 -2.62 3.08 -5.55
C ALA A 89 -1.65 2.93 -6.73
N GLU A 90 -0.34 2.94 -6.47
CA GLU A 90 0.69 2.70 -7.47
C GLU A 90 0.57 1.31 -8.10
N ARG A 91 0.35 0.28 -7.28
CA ARG A 91 0.19 -1.11 -7.75
C ARG A 91 -1.07 -1.33 -8.57
N ARG A 92 -2.19 -0.70 -8.19
CA ARG A 92 -3.43 -0.72 -9.00
C ARG A 92 -3.20 -0.06 -10.35
N THR A 93 -2.50 1.07 -10.38
CA THR A 93 -2.13 1.77 -11.62
C THR A 93 -1.26 0.87 -12.51
N ALA A 94 -0.24 0.23 -11.95
CA ALA A 94 0.63 -0.68 -12.69
C ALA A 94 -0.13 -1.88 -13.28
N LEU A 95 -1.02 -2.50 -12.49
CA LEU A 95 -1.87 -3.59 -12.96
C LEU A 95 -2.79 -3.15 -14.11
N ALA A 96 -3.39 -1.96 -14.00
CA ALA A 96 -4.25 -1.40 -15.06
C ALA A 96 -3.47 -1.16 -16.37
N LEU A 97 -2.25 -0.62 -16.29
CA LEU A 97 -1.38 -0.41 -17.45
C LEU A 97 -1.02 -1.73 -18.14
N VAL A 98 -0.65 -2.76 -17.36
CA VAL A 98 -0.34 -4.08 -17.91
C VAL A 98 -1.58 -4.72 -18.54
N ALA A 99 -2.74 -4.66 -17.88
CA ALA A 99 -3.98 -5.19 -18.43
C ALA A 99 -4.38 -4.51 -19.76
N GLN A 100 -4.20 -3.19 -19.86
CA GLN A 100 -4.42 -2.45 -21.10
C GLN A 100 -3.46 -2.88 -22.21
N ALA A 101 -2.17 -3.06 -21.90
CA ALA A 101 -1.19 -3.52 -22.87
C ALA A 101 -1.47 -4.94 -23.38
N VAL A 102 -1.93 -5.84 -22.51
CA VAL A 102 -2.36 -7.19 -22.90
C VAL A 102 -3.58 -7.13 -23.83
N LYS A 103 -4.56 -6.28 -23.52
CA LYS A 103 -5.76 -6.12 -24.35
C LYS A 103 -5.42 -5.58 -25.74
N ALA A 104 -4.55 -4.57 -25.83
CA ALA A 104 -4.15 -3.97 -27.10
C ALA A 104 -3.48 -4.99 -28.04
N HIS A 105 -2.67 -5.90 -27.49
CA HIS A 105 -1.96 -6.92 -28.28
C HIS A 105 -2.83 -8.11 -28.69
N ARG A 106 -3.93 -8.38 -27.99
CA ARG A 106 -4.92 -9.38 -28.44
C ARG A 106 -5.79 -8.88 -29.59
N ALA A 107 -5.85 -7.56 -29.80
CA ALA A 107 -6.65 -6.93 -30.85
C ALA A 107 -5.86 -6.67 -32.15
N SER A 108 -4.55 -6.89 -32.14
CA SER A 108 -3.64 -6.86 -33.30
C SER A 108 -3.39 -8.26 -33.84
#